data_AF-A0A7S1Z9M5-F1
#
_entry.id   AF-A0A7S1Z9M5-F1
#
_cell.length_a   1.000
_cell.length_b   1.000
_cell.length_c   1.000
_cell.angle_alpha   90.00
_cell.angle_beta   90.00
_cell.angle_gamma   90.00
#
_symmetry.space_group_name_H-M   'P 1'
#
loop_
_entity.id
_entity.type
_entity.pdbx_description
1 polymer ?
#
loop_
_entity_poly.entity_id
_entity_poly.type
_entity_poly.pdbx_seq_one_letter_code
_entity_poly.pdbx_strand_id
1 'polypeptide(L)'
;GTPGRVNDMIKRQALRLEGISRVILDEADEMLSQGFRDQIYDMFQYLPEEVQICLFSATMPLDLMEVSQRFMRNPIKILVKEDELTLDGIRQFYIAIEKEEWKLDTLCDLY
;
A
#
# COMPACT_ATOMS: atom_id res chain seq x y z
N GLY A 1 -4.54 -10.44 1.81
CA GLY A 1 -3.82 -11.36 0.91
C GLY A 1 -3.18 -10.53 -0.19
N THR A 2 -2.09 -10.98 -0.80
CA THR A 2 -1.44 -10.19 -1.87
C THR A 2 -2.34 -10.09 -3.11
N PRO A 3 -2.33 -8.96 -3.84
CA PRO A 3 -3.20 -8.75 -5.00
C PRO A 3 -3.11 -9.88 -6.04
N GLY A 4 -1.88 -10.34 -6.34
CA GLY A 4 -1.66 -11.44 -7.27
C GLY A 4 -2.35 -12.75 -6.87
N ARG A 5 -2.27 -13.16 -5.60
CA ARG A 5 -2.92 -14.40 -5.14
C ARG A 5 -4.44 -14.24 -5.08
N VAL A 6 -4.93 -13.09 -4.63
CA VAL A 6 -6.38 -12.83 -4.58
C VAL A 6 -6.96 -12.87 -5.99
N ASN A 7 -6.32 -12.21 -6.96
CA ASN A 7 -6.74 -12.21 -8.36
C ASN A 7 -6.74 -13.64 -8.96
N ASP A 8 -5.71 -14.44 -8.70
CA ASP A 8 -5.67 -15.86 -9.12
C ASP A 8 -6.86 -16.67 -8.55
N MET A 9 -7.18 -16.50 -7.26
CA MET A 9 -8.29 -17.20 -6.63
C MET A 9 -9.66 -16.78 -7.18
N ILE A 10 -9.82 -15.50 -7.52
CA ILE A 10 -11.02 -14.98 -8.20
C ILE A 10 -11.13 -15.58 -9.61
N LYS A 11 -10.06 -15.54 -10.40
CA LYS A 11 -10.01 -16.07 -11.77
C LYS A 11 -10.30 -17.58 -11.82
N ARG A 12 -9.87 -18.34 -10.81
CA ARG A 12 -10.17 -19.78 -10.65
C ARG A 12 -11.56 -20.07 -10.10
N GLN A 13 -12.37 -19.04 -9.81
CA GLN A 13 -13.67 -19.16 -9.14
C GLN A 13 -13.60 -19.85 -7.76
N ALA A 14 -12.41 -19.90 -7.17
CA ALA A 14 -12.18 -20.46 -5.83
C ALA A 14 -12.50 -19.44 -4.73
N LEU A 15 -12.50 -18.14 -5.07
CA LEU A 15 -12.96 -17.06 -4.22
C LEU A 15 -14.12 -16.33 -4.91
N ARG A 16 -15.32 -16.39 -4.32
CA ARG A 16 -16.51 -15.69 -4.81
C ARG A 16 -16.69 -14.38 -4.05
N LEU A 17 -16.89 -13.27 -4.77
CA LEU A 17 -16.96 -11.93 -4.18
C LEU A 17 -18.40 -11.43 -3.99
N GLU A 18 -19.41 -12.20 -4.42
CA GLU A 18 -20.84 -11.82 -4.42
C GLU A 18 -21.36 -11.37 -3.04
N GLY A 19 -20.82 -11.94 -1.95
CA GLY A 19 -21.20 -11.59 -0.58
C GLY A 19 -20.28 -10.59 0.12
N ILE A 20 -19.28 -10.03 -0.57
CA ILE A 20 -18.33 -9.11 0.04
C ILE A 20 -18.96 -7.73 0.15
N SER A 21 -18.96 -7.20 1.36
CA SER A 21 -19.41 -5.83 1.65
C SER A 21 -18.27 -4.83 1.81
N ARG A 22 -17.03 -5.31 2.02
CA ARG A 22 -15.87 -4.46 2.32
C ARG A 22 -14.59 -4.97 1.68
N VAL A 23 -13.80 -4.04 1.17
CA VAL A 23 -12.42 -4.27 0.71
C VAL A 23 -11.49 -3.28 1.38
N ILE A 24 -10.38 -3.79 1.91
CA ILE A 24 -9.38 -3.00 2.61
C ILE A 24 -8.06 -3.14 1.84
N LEU A 25 -7.54 -2.02 1.35
CA LEU A 25 -6.18 -1.90 0.83
C LEU A 25 -5.30 -1.34 1.96
N ASP A 26 -4.35 -2.15 2.41
CA ASP A 26 -3.35 -1.76 3.40
C ASP A 26 -2.00 -1.59 2.71
N GLU A 27 -1.14 -0.70 3.21
CA GLU A 27 0.14 -0.33 2.56
C GLU A 27 -0.02 -0.06 1.05
N ALA A 28 -1.02 0.75 0.70
CA ALA A 28 -1.45 0.86 -0.69
C ALA A 28 -0.43 1.58 -1.60
N ASP A 29 0.44 2.42 -1.04
CA ASP A 29 1.62 2.97 -1.70
C ASP A 29 2.63 1.88 -2.09
N GLU A 30 2.94 0.95 -1.19
CA GLU A 30 3.81 -0.19 -1.46
C GLU A 30 3.21 -1.15 -2.49
N MET A 31 1.90 -1.37 -2.47
CA MET A 31 1.27 -2.19 -3.50
C MET A 31 1.45 -1.61 -4.91
N LEU A 32 1.43 -0.28 -5.05
CA LEU A 32 1.67 0.39 -6.33
C LEU A 32 3.16 0.35 -6.71
N SER A 33 4.06 0.55 -5.75
CA SER A 33 5.52 0.48 -5.98
C SER A 33 5.95 -0.90 -6.49
N GLN A 34 5.31 -1.96 -6.01
CA GLN A 34 5.54 -3.35 -6.42
C GLN A 34 4.88 -3.71 -7.77
N GLY A 35 4.21 -2.76 -8.42
CA GLY A 35 3.58 -2.97 -9.73
C GLY A 35 2.25 -3.72 -9.67
N PHE A 36 1.56 -3.74 -8.53
CA PHE A 36 0.26 -4.40 -8.42
C PHE A 36 -0.92 -3.56 -8.90
N ARG A 37 -0.68 -2.39 -9.52
CA ARG A 37 -1.71 -1.51 -10.08
C ARG A 37 -2.73 -2.30 -10.90
N ASP A 38 -2.30 -2.97 -11.97
CA ASP A 38 -3.21 -3.69 -12.87
C ASP A 38 -4.00 -4.79 -12.16
N GLN A 39 -3.40 -5.44 -11.16
CA GLN A 39 -4.05 -6.53 -10.42
C GLN A 39 -5.11 -6.02 -9.44
N ILE A 40 -4.91 -4.83 -8.87
CA ILE A 40 -5.92 -4.14 -8.06
C ILE A 40 -7.08 -3.72 -8.97
N TYR A 41 -6.78 -3.17 -10.15
CA TYR A 41 -7.79 -2.79 -11.13
C TYR A 41 -8.61 -3.99 -11.62
N ASP A 42 -7.96 -5.12 -11.91
CA ASP A 42 -8.62 -6.38 -12.24
C ASP A 42 -9.54 -6.82 -11.11
N MET A 43 -9.05 -6.85 -9.87
CA MET A 43 -9.82 -7.29 -8.71
C MET A 43 -11.10 -6.45 -8.55
N PHE A 44 -10.98 -5.14 -8.69
CA PHE A 44 -12.09 -4.21 -8.53
C PHE A 44 -13.21 -4.39 -9.56
N GLN A 45 -12.92 -4.94 -10.74
CA GLN A 45 -13.94 -5.27 -11.74
C GLN A 45 -14.86 -6.43 -11.33
N TYR A 46 -14.39 -7.29 -10.41
CA TYR A 46 -15.18 -8.42 -9.91
C TYR A 46 -15.97 -8.08 -8.63
N LEU A 47 -15.76 -6.89 -8.06
CA LEU A 47 -16.42 -6.50 -6.83
C LEU A 47 -17.88 -6.09 -7.09
N PRO A 48 -18.79 -6.35 -6.12
CA PRO A 48 -20.14 -5.81 -6.16
C PRO A 48 -20.12 -4.27 -6.18
N GLU A 49 -21.12 -3.67 -6.82
CA GLU A 49 -21.24 -2.21 -6.92
C GLU A 49 -21.29 -1.52 -5.55
N GLU A 50 -22.02 -2.08 -4.59
CA GLU A 50 -22.23 -1.50 -3.26
C GLU A 50 -21.13 -1.81 -2.24
N VAL A 51 -19.96 -2.27 -2.69
CA VAL A 51 -18.84 -2.59 -1.80
C VAL A 51 -18.24 -1.31 -1.20
N GLN A 52 -17.98 -1.32 0.11
CA GLN A 52 -17.21 -0.27 0.76
C GLN A 52 -15.70 -0.52 0.55
N ILE A 53 -14.99 0.47 0.01
CA ILE A 53 -13.54 0.41 -0.14
C ILE A 53 -12.90 1.30 0.93
N CYS A 54 -11.92 0.74 1.66
CA CYS A 54 -11.06 1.47 2.59
C CYS A 54 -9.62 1.38 2.10
N LEU A 55 -8.90 2.49 2.14
CA LEU A 55 -7.52 2.62 1.66
C LEU A 55 -6.67 3.20 2.79
N PHE A 56 -5.63 2.48 3.16
CA PHE A 56 -4.67 2.83 4.20
C PHE A 56 -3.27 2.83 3.59
N SER A 57 -2.51 3.88 3.88
CA SER A 57 -1.20 4.12 3.28
C SER A 57 -0.42 5.12 4.14
N ALA A 58 0.90 4.95 4.23
CA ALA A 58 1.77 5.90 4.91
C ALA A 58 1.96 7.17 4.07
N THR A 59 2.05 7.00 2.75
CA THR A 59 2.18 8.08 1.78
C THR A 59 1.01 8.10 0.80
N MET A 60 0.74 9.25 0.17
CA MET A 60 -0.34 9.41 -0.81
C MET A 60 0.20 9.96 -2.14
N PRO A 61 0.91 9.13 -2.93
CA PRO A 61 1.36 9.54 -4.27
C PRO A 61 0.19 9.74 -5.23
N LEU A 62 0.42 10.46 -6.33
CA LEU A 62 -0.63 10.78 -7.33
C LEU A 62 -1.34 9.53 -7.87
N ASP A 63 -0.61 8.46 -8.16
CA ASP A 63 -1.20 7.19 -8.64
C ASP A 63 -2.21 6.61 -7.65
N LEU A 64 -1.95 6.71 -6.35
CA LEU A 64 -2.86 6.24 -5.31
C LEU A 64 -4.10 7.14 -5.20
N MET A 65 -3.93 8.45 -5.42
CA MET A 65 -5.07 9.37 -5.51
C MET A 65 -5.97 9.05 -6.71
N GLU A 66 -5.40 8.68 -7.87
CA GLU A 66 -6.17 8.26 -9.04
C GLU A 66 -6.99 6.99 -8.76
N VAL A 67 -6.39 5.99 -8.11
CA VAL A 67 -7.09 4.76 -7.69
C VAL A 67 -8.25 5.10 -6.77
N SER A 68 -8.02 5.94 -5.75
CA SER A 68 -9.06 6.38 -4.83
C SER A 68 -10.22 7.06 -5.56
N GLN A 69 -9.94 7.98 -6.49
CA GLN A 69 -10.96 8.72 -7.24
C GLN A 69 -11.77 7.82 -8.19
N ARG A 70 -11.13 6.82 -8.79
CA ARG A 70 -11.77 5.93 -9.76
C ARG A 70 -12.70 4.91 -9.13
N PHE A 71 -12.34 4.39 -7.96
CA PHE A 71 -13.03 3.24 -7.36
C PHE A 71 -13.80 3.55 -6.09
N MET A 72 -13.46 4.62 -5.36
CA MET A 72 -14.18 4.99 -4.15
C MET A 72 -15.29 5.99 -4.46
N ARG A 73 -16.47 5.78 -3.85
CA ARG A 73 -17.62 6.68 -3.98
C ARG A 73 -17.62 7.68 -2.83
N ASN A 74 -17.36 8.96 -3.13
CA ASN A 74 -17.32 10.05 -2.14
C ASN A 74 -16.54 9.70 -0.86
N PRO A 75 -15.24 9.36 -0.96
CA PRO A 75 -14.47 8.88 0.19
C PRO A 75 -14.24 9.98 1.23
N ILE A 76 -14.35 9.62 2.50
CA ILE A 76 -13.85 10.45 3.60
C ILE A 76 -12.32 10.38 3.57
N LYS A 77 -11.67 11.54 3.47
CA LYS A 77 -10.22 11.66 3.45
C LYS A 77 -9.72 12.10 4.82
N ILE A 78 -8.91 11.25 5.45
CA ILE A 78 -8.19 11.58 6.69
C ILE A 78 -6.71 11.60 6.29
N LEU A 79 -6.14 12.80 6.20
CA LEU A 79 -4.77 13.01 5.73
C LEU A 79 -3.95 13.65 6.87
N VAL A 80 -2.73 13.15 7.07
CA VAL A 80 -1.74 13.75 7.95
C VAL A 80 -0.84 14.65 7.09
N LYS A 81 -0.53 15.86 7.55
CA LYS A 81 0.36 16.76 6.80
C LYS A 81 1.80 16.25 6.86
N GLU A 82 2.56 16.45 5.79
CA GLU A 82 3.95 15.97 5.68
C GLU A 82 4.86 16.50 6.81
N ASP A 83 4.65 17.75 7.25
CA ASP A 83 5.40 18.37 8.34
C ASP A 83 5.19 17.69 9.72
N GLU A 84 4.18 16.81 9.85
CA GLU A 84 3.86 16.03 11.05
C GLU A 84 4.22 14.55 10.88
N LEU A 85 4.75 14.12 9.72
CA LEU A 85 5.14 12.71 9.51
C LEU A 85 6.45 12.35 10.22
N THR A 86 7.33 13.31 10.50
CA THR A 86 8.52 13.03 11.30
C THR A 86 8.08 12.78 12.73
N LEU A 87 8.13 11.51 13.15
CA LEU A 87 7.84 11.13 14.52
C LEU A 87 8.82 11.86 15.45
N ASP A 88 8.32 12.82 16.25
CA ASP A 88 9.11 13.59 17.23
C ASP A 88 9.93 12.69 18.19
N GLY A 89 9.52 11.41 18.34
CA GLY A 89 10.20 10.40 19.14
C GLY A 89 11.35 9.65 18.44
N ILE A 90 11.51 9.79 17.12
CA ILE A 90 12.54 9.07 16.35
C ILE A 90 13.70 10.00 16.02
N ARG A 91 14.84 9.77 16.67
CA ARG A 91 16.10 10.44 16.30
C ARG A 91 16.67 9.74 15.07
N GLN A 92 16.84 10.49 13.99
CA GLN A 92 17.36 10.00 12.73
C GLN A 92 18.84 10.38 12.60
N PHE A 93 19.69 9.42 12.25
CA PHE A 93 21.13 9.60 12.03
C PHE A 93 21.54 8.91 10.73
N TYR A 94 22.66 9.33 10.14
CA TYR A 94 23.29 8.62 9.04
C TYR A 94 24.80 8.48 9.30
N ILE A 95 25.40 7.41 8.79
CA ILE A 95 26.85 7.20 8.82
C ILE A 95 27.33 7.16 7.36
N ALA A 96 28.16 8.12 6.98
CA ALA A 96 28.74 8.15 5.65
C ALA A 96 29.83 7.08 5.54
N ILE A 97 29.72 6.21 4.54
CA ILE A 97 30.64 5.10 4.31
C ILE A 97 31.15 5.18 2.87
N GLU A 98 32.47 5.10 2.68
CA GLU A 98 33.11 5.23 1.36
C GLU A 98 33.07 3.93 0.56
N LYS A 99 33.05 2.77 1.24
CA LYS A 99 33.08 1.44 0.60
C LYS A 99 31.99 0.52 1.16
N GLU A 100 31.33 -0.23 0.28
CA GLU A 100 30.27 -1.16 0.67
C GLU A 100 30.72 -2.18 1.74
N GLU A 101 31.97 -2.64 1.66
CA GLU A 101 32.57 -3.58 2.61
C GLU A 101 32.60 -3.06 4.06
N TRP A 102 32.71 -1.74 4.26
CA TRP A 102 32.75 -1.13 5.59
C TRP A 102 31.37 -1.02 6.26
N LYS A 103 30.26 -1.25 5.52
CA LYS A 103 28.91 -1.28 6.11
C LYS A 103 28.77 -2.40 7.13
N LEU A 104 29.37 -3.57 6.87
CA LEU A 104 29.28 -4.70 7.79
C LEU A 104 29.98 -4.39 9.11
N ASP A 105 31.20 -3.85 9.06
CA ASP A 105 31.96 -3.47 10.25
C ASP A 105 31.23 -2.38 11.04
N THR A 106 30.74 -1.34 10.35
CA THR A 106 29.95 -0.26 10.98
C THR A 106 28.67 -0.81 11.64
N LEU A 107 28.00 -1.78 11.02
CA LEU A 107 26.81 -2.40 11.58
C LEU A 107 27.14 -3.22 12.83
N CYS A 108 28.27 -3.93 12.84
CA CYS A 108 28.74 -4.67 14.02
C CYS A 108 29.08 -3.73 15.18
N ASP A 109 29.66 -2.56 14.91
CA ASP A 109 30.01 -1.56 15.94
C ASP A 109 28.78 -0.89 16.59
N LEU A 110 27.61 -0.92 15.93
CA LEU A 110 26.36 -0.36 16.44
C LEU A 110 25.61 -1.29 17.42
N TYR A 111 26.03 -2.56 17.51
CA TYR A 111 25.38 -3.61 18.33
C TYR A 111 26.13 -3.87 19.63
#